data_AF-A0A7C4GTV3-F1
#
_entry.id   AF-A0A7C4GTV3-F1
#
_cell.length_a   1.000
_cell.length_b   1.000
_cell.length_c   1.000
_cell.angle_alpha   90.00
_cell.angle_beta   90.00
_cell.angle_gamma   90.00
#
_symmetry.space_group_name_H-M   'P 1'
#
loop_
_entity.id
_entity.type
_entity.pdbx_description
1 polymer ?
#
loop_
_entity_poly.entity_id
_entity_poly.type
_entity_poly.pdbx_seq_one_letter_code
_entity_poly.pdbx_strand_id
1 'polypeptide(L)'
;MSKMLTANSKTLIVLAFIIGAYLSYVGYVSATWLGYVWVEAKPEHPWWMNTYISVPAKIAFHIYGIISQWLGGLLTGAIVAMLYYNKHHKLAIILIFFAIYFSALGFNTLDWMLSRASGSNVDWSLWVFGLPNIKLNSWDFYFYTVILPLFVGGFLIGLALISLV
;
A
#
# COMPACT_ATOMS: atom_id res chain seq x y z
N MET A 1 -23.83 18.45 -16.63
CA MET A 1 -23.00 18.83 -17.78
C MET A 1 -21.66 18.11 -17.64
N SER A 2 -21.43 17.03 -18.38
CA SER A 2 -20.14 16.30 -18.38
C SER A 2 -19.11 17.16 -19.11
N LYS A 3 -18.11 17.70 -18.40
CA LYS A 3 -16.98 18.36 -19.06
C LYS A 3 -16.21 17.27 -19.80
N MET A 4 -16.20 17.30 -21.14
CA MET A 4 -15.32 16.44 -21.92
C MET A 4 -13.87 16.61 -21.43
N LEU A 5 -13.25 15.50 -21.05
CA LEU A 5 -11.83 15.46 -20.71
C LEU A 5 -11.00 15.80 -21.95
N THR A 6 -10.08 16.76 -21.83
CA THR A 6 -9.14 17.10 -22.89
C THR A 6 -8.19 15.92 -23.16
N ALA A 7 -7.58 15.87 -24.35
CA ALA A 7 -6.57 14.85 -24.68
C ALA A 7 -5.44 14.82 -23.64
N ASN A 8 -5.00 16.00 -23.16
CA ASN A 8 -4.00 16.12 -22.10
C ASN A 8 -4.46 15.51 -20.77
N SER A 9 -5.74 15.67 -20.40
CA SER A 9 -6.30 15.08 -19.18
C SER A 9 -6.32 13.55 -19.24
N LYS A 10 -6.63 12.96 -20.40
CA LYS A 10 -6.61 11.49 -20.57
C LYS A 10 -5.20 10.92 -20.47
N THR A 11 -4.22 11.59 -21.09
CA THR A 11 -2.80 11.19 -20.97
C THR A 11 -2.33 11.21 -19.52
N LEU A 12 -2.68 12.24 -18.75
CA LEU A 12 -2.34 12.32 -17.32
C LEU A 12 -2.97 11.19 -16.50
N ILE A 13 -4.22 10.81 -16.81
CA ILE A 13 -4.89 9.71 -16.13
C ILE A 13 -4.23 8.36 -16.43
N VAL A 14 -3.84 8.12 -17.69
CA VAL A 14 -3.11 6.91 -18.07
C VAL A 14 -1.73 6.86 -17.41
N LEU A 15 -1.01 7.99 -17.37
CA LEU A 15 0.27 8.10 -16.67
C LEU A 15 0.11 7.83 -15.17
N ALA A 16 -0.92 8.38 -14.53
CA ALA A 16 -1.21 8.10 -13.12
C ALA A 16 -1.45 6.60 -12.88
N PHE A 17 -2.20 5.93 -13.76
CA PHE A 17 -2.41 4.48 -13.66
C PHE A 17 -1.10 3.69 -13.79
N ILE A 18 -0.26 4.02 -14.79
CA ILE A 18 1.02 3.33 -15.02
C ILE A 18 1.98 3.54 -13.84
N ILE A 19 2.14 4.80 -13.40
CA ILE A 19 2.99 5.13 -12.24
C ILE A 19 2.44 4.45 -10.98
N GLY A 20 1.12 4.45 -10.79
CA GLY A 20 0.46 3.78 -9.67
C GLY A 20 0.70 2.27 -9.65
N ALA A 21 0.61 1.61 -10.80
CA ALA A 21 0.91 0.19 -10.95
C ALA A 21 2.38 -0.12 -10.65
N TYR A 22 3.30 0.71 -11.17
CA TYR A 22 4.74 0.56 -10.89
C TYR A 22 5.05 0.74 -9.39
N LEU A 23 4.51 1.77 -8.74
CA LEU A 23 4.71 1.99 -7.30
C LEU A 23 4.10 0.86 -6.45
N SER A 24 2.93 0.36 -6.84
CA SER A 24 2.32 -0.80 -6.16
C SER A 24 3.19 -2.04 -6.27
N TYR A 25 3.78 -2.28 -7.46
CA TYR A 25 4.71 -3.37 -7.69
C TYR A 25 5.99 -3.24 -6.84
N VAL A 26 6.60 -2.04 -6.82
CA VAL A 26 7.77 -1.76 -5.96
C VAL A 26 7.42 -2.01 -4.51
N GLY A 27 6.28 -1.48 -4.03
CA GLY A 27 5.78 -1.70 -2.68
C GLY A 27 5.60 -3.18 -2.34
N TYR A 28 4.99 -3.95 -3.24
CA TYR A 28 4.79 -5.38 -3.09
C TYR A 28 6.08 -6.18 -3.03
N VAL A 29 7.04 -5.90 -3.91
CA VAL A 29 8.35 -6.58 -3.93
C VAL A 29 9.13 -6.28 -2.66
N SER A 30 9.17 -5.01 -2.24
CA SER A 30 9.82 -4.57 -1.00
C SER A 30 9.20 -5.23 0.22
N ALA A 31 7.87 -5.24 0.28
CA ALA A 31 7.13 -5.90 1.33
C ALA A 31 7.45 -7.38 1.36
N THR A 32 7.43 -8.05 0.21
CA THR A 32 7.68 -9.51 0.09
C THR A 32 9.09 -9.87 0.52
N TRP A 33 10.08 -9.04 0.19
CA TRP A 33 11.44 -9.20 0.68
C TRP A 33 11.51 -9.06 2.21
N LEU A 34 10.89 -8.02 2.78
CA LEU A 34 10.77 -7.83 4.23
C LEU A 34 10.07 -9.04 4.90
N GLY A 35 8.98 -9.49 4.28
CA GLY A 35 8.21 -10.64 4.72
C GLY A 35 9.01 -11.94 4.64
N TYR A 36 9.86 -12.12 3.63
CA TYR A 36 10.77 -13.26 3.51
C TYR A 36 11.80 -13.27 4.63
N VAL A 37 12.49 -12.14 4.85
CA VAL A 37 13.45 -11.97 5.96
C VAL A 37 12.78 -12.30 7.31
N TRP A 38 11.50 -11.96 7.46
CA TRP A 38 10.73 -12.28 8.65
C TRP A 38 10.26 -13.75 8.72
N VAL A 39 9.78 -14.33 7.62
CA VAL A 39 9.30 -15.73 7.54
C VAL A 39 10.46 -16.72 7.69
N GLU A 40 11.65 -16.42 7.16
CA GLU A 40 12.87 -17.20 7.43
C GLU A 40 13.23 -17.18 8.91
N ALA A 41 12.99 -16.07 9.60
CA ALA A 41 13.28 -15.96 11.02
C ALA A 41 12.28 -16.74 11.89
N LYS A 42 10.96 -16.69 11.59
CA LYS A 42 9.89 -17.30 12.42
C LYS A 42 8.58 -17.61 11.65
N PRO A 43 8.51 -18.74 10.90
CA PRO A 43 7.42 -19.00 9.96
C PRO A 43 6.05 -19.31 10.59
N GLU A 44 5.99 -19.73 11.86
CA GLU A 44 4.75 -20.16 12.54
C GLU A 44 4.20 -19.15 13.56
N HIS A 45 4.79 -17.95 13.66
CA HIS A 45 4.38 -17.00 14.69
C HIS A 45 2.94 -16.47 14.43
N PRO A 46 2.00 -16.64 15.37
CA PRO A 46 0.65 -16.10 15.20
C PRO A 46 0.68 -14.57 15.25
N TRP A 47 0.01 -13.94 14.30
CA TRP A 47 -0.37 -12.53 14.40
C TRP A 47 -1.78 -12.46 15.01
N TRP A 48 -1.92 -11.67 16.07
CA TRP A 48 -3.16 -11.55 16.81
C TRP A 48 -3.87 -10.28 16.37
N MET A 49 -5.04 -10.44 15.73
CA MET A 49 -5.92 -9.32 15.41
C MET A 49 -6.57 -8.76 16.69
N ASN A 50 -6.86 -9.67 17.63
CA ASN A 50 -7.29 -9.37 18.99
C ASN A 50 -6.94 -10.58 19.88
N THR A 51 -7.29 -10.54 21.16
CA THR A 51 -7.01 -11.59 22.15
C THR A 51 -7.55 -12.98 21.80
N TYR A 52 -8.52 -13.07 20.89
CA TYR A 52 -9.24 -14.31 20.56
C TYR A 52 -9.03 -14.77 19.12
N ILE A 53 -8.54 -13.91 18.24
CA ILE A 53 -8.40 -14.18 16.80
C ILE A 53 -6.94 -14.00 16.40
N SER A 54 -6.30 -15.13 16.13
CA SER A 54 -4.98 -15.17 15.49
C SER A 54 -5.09 -15.69 14.07
N VAL A 55 -4.30 -15.14 13.17
CA VAL A 55 -4.06 -15.72 11.85
C VAL A 55 -2.58 -16.05 11.67
N PRO A 56 -2.26 -17.01 10.78
CA PRO A 56 -0.88 -17.24 10.40
C PRO A 56 -0.21 -15.94 9.93
N ALA A 57 0.97 -15.68 10.47
CA ALA A 57 2.05 -14.89 9.91
C ALA A 57 1.89 -14.47 8.43
N LYS A 58 1.89 -15.46 7.54
CA LYS A 58 1.82 -15.28 6.09
C LYS A 58 0.52 -14.61 5.64
N ILE A 59 -0.60 -14.95 6.27
CA ILE A 59 -1.93 -14.39 5.98
C ILE A 59 -2.00 -12.96 6.49
N ALA A 60 -1.53 -12.70 7.72
CA ALA A 60 -1.41 -11.35 8.26
C ALA A 60 -0.63 -10.46 7.30
N PHE A 61 0.53 -10.91 6.86
CA PHE A 61 1.39 -10.15 5.96
C PHE A 61 0.74 -9.82 4.60
N HIS A 62 0.28 -10.82 3.84
CA HIS A 62 -0.21 -10.58 2.48
C HIS A 62 -1.56 -9.85 2.49
N ILE A 63 -2.49 -10.25 3.37
CA ILE A 63 -3.87 -9.76 3.34
C ILE A 63 -4.03 -8.52 4.21
N TYR A 64 -3.69 -8.64 5.49
CA TYR A 64 -3.92 -7.59 6.47
C TYR A 64 -2.86 -6.49 6.40
N GLY A 65 -1.64 -6.81 5.94
CA GLY A 65 -0.58 -5.84 5.67
C GLY A 65 -0.68 -5.26 4.26
N ILE A 66 -0.18 -5.99 3.26
CA ILE A 66 -0.01 -5.47 1.90
C ILE A 66 -1.34 -5.07 1.27
N ILE A 67 -2.29 -6.02 1.15
CA ILE A 67 -3.54 -5.79 0.42
C ILE A 67 -4.33 -4.67 1.10
N SER A 68 -4.42 -4.67 2.43
CA SER A 68 -5.15 -3.63 3.17
C SER A 68 -4.50 -2.26 2.99
N GLN A 69 -3.17 -2.15 3.07
CA GLN A 69 -2.48 -0.88 2.85
C GLN A 69 -2.72 -0.34 1.42
N TRP A 70 -2.63 -1.21 0.42
CA TRP A 70 -2.88 -0.87 -0.97
C TRP A 70 -4.34 -0.48 -1.22
N LEU A 71 -5.30 -1.21 -0.64
CA LEU A 71 -6.73 -0.89 -0.70
C LEU A 71 -7.04 0.44 -0.03
N GLY A 72 -6.40 0.74 1.09
CA GLY A 72 -6.51 2.05 1.75
C GLY A 72 -6.21 3.19 0.78
N GLY A 73 -5.06 3.10 0.10
CA GLY A 73 -4.67 4.04 -0.95
C GLY A 73 -5.69 4.10 -2.10
N LEU A 74 -6.06 2.94 -2.66
CA LEU A 74 -7.00 2.83 -3.78
C LEU A 74 -8.35 3.48 -3.48
N LEU A 75 -8.90 3.23 -2.30
CA LEU A 75 -10.17 3.82 -1.88
C LEU A 75 -10.02 5.33 -1.70
N THR A 76 -8.91 5.82 -1.10
CA THR A 76 -8.64 7.26 -1.00
C THR A 76 -8.60 7.93 -2.37
N GLY A 77 -7.92 7.33 -3.35
CA GLY A 77 -7.88 7.85 -4.73
C GLY A 77 -9.26 7.89 -5.39
N ALA A 78 -10.03 6.81 -5.23
CA ALA A 78 -11.39 6.74 -5.74
C ALA A 78 -12.31 7.80 -5.12
N ILE A 79 -12.23 8.00 -3.80
CA ILE A 79 -13.00 9.03 -3.07
C ILE A 79 -12.67 10.43 -3.61
N VAL A 80 -11.39 10.76 -3.75
CA VAL A 80 -10.96 12.08 -4.28
C VAL A 80 -11.56 12.32 -5.66
N ALA A 81 -11.48 11.34 -6.56
CA ALA A 81 -12.08 11.45 -7.88
C ALA A 81 -13.61 11.58 -7.82
N MET A 82 -14.30 10.77 -7.01
CA MET A 82 -15.75 10.82 -6.85
C MET A 82 -16.23 12.20 -6.38
N LEU A 83 -15.58 12.76 -5.37
CA LEU A 83 -15.88 14.09 -4.85
C LEU A 83 -15.60 15.18 -5.89
N TYR A 84 -14.44 15.13 -6.56
CA TYR A 84 -14.05 16.12 -7.56
C TYR A 84 -15.01 16.16 -8.77
N TYR A 85 -15.41 15.00 -9.27
CA TYR A 85 -16.34 14.91 -10.40
C TYR A 85 -17.82 14.98 -9.99
N ASN A 86 -18.12 15.23 -8.71
CA ASN A 86 -19.46 15.22 -8.13
C ASN A 86 -20.25 13.93 -8.40
N LYS A 87 -19.57 12.79 -8.55
CA LYS A 87 -20.18 11.48 -8.78
C LYS A 87 -20.32 10.73 -7.46
N HIS A 88 -21.50 10.17 -7.21
CA HIS A 88 -21.74 9.23 -6.10
C HIS A 88 -21.30 9.71 -4.71
N HIS A 89 -21.53 10.99 -4.35
CA HIS A 89 -21.13 11.59 -3.07
C HIS A 89 -21.47 10.76 -1.82
N LYS A 90 -22.67 10.16 -1.76
CA LYS A 90 -23.08 9.30 -0.64
C LYS A 90 -22.21 8.05 -0.51
N LEU A 91 -21.81 7.46 -1.65
CA LEU A 91 -20.89 6.33 -1.67
C LEU A 91 -19.49 6.76 -1.25
N ALA A 92 -19.01 7.92 -1.70
CA ALA A 92 -17.72 8.46 -1.29
C ALA A 92 -17.60 8.61 0.23
N ILE A 93 -18.66 9.09 0.91
CA ILE A 93 -18.70 9.18 2.38
C ILE A 93 -18.57 7.81 3.04
N ILE A 94 -19.25 6.79 2.54
CA ILE A 94 -19.16 5.42 3.06
C ILE A 94 -17.74 4.87 2.86
N LEU A 95 -17.16 5.11 1.68
CA LEU A 95 -15.82 4.63 1.34
C LEU A 95 -14.73 5.26 2.22
N ILE A 96 -14.93 6.45 2.79
CA ILE A 96 -13.97 7.05 3.75
C ILE A 96 -13.73 6.11 4.94
N PHE A 97 -14.79 5.52 5.50
CA PHE A 97 -14.65 4.59 6.64
C PHE A 97 -13.82 3.36 6.26
N PHE A 98 -14.05 2.82 5.06
CA PHE A 98 -13.27 1.69 4.56
C PHE A 98 -11.81 2.09 4.27
N ALA A 99 -11.56 3.26 3.67
CA ALA A 99 -10.22 3.75 3.41
C ALA A 99 -9.42 3.92 4.72
N ILE A 100 -10.04 4.48 5.76
CA ILE A 100 -9.44 4.61 7.10
C ILE A 100 -9.18 3.23 7.69
N TYR A 101 -10.18 2.34 7.69
CA TYR A 101 -10.05 1.00 8.25
C TYR A 101 -8.91 0.21 7.59
N PHE A 102 -8.87 0.15 6.27
CA PHE A 102 -7.84 -0.57 5.52
C PHE A 102 -6.45 0.05 5.66
N SER A 103 -6.35 1.39 5.69
CA SER A 103 -5.06 2.07 5.91
C SER A 103 -4.53 1.82 7.32
N ALA A 104 -5.39 1.88 8.33
CA ALA A 104 -5.00 1.64 9.72
C ALA A 104 -4.60 0.18 9.94
N LEU A 105 -5.37 -0.76 9.38
CA LEU A 105 -5.09 -2.19 9.43
C LEU A 105 -3.78 -2.53 8.71
N GLY A 106 -3.62 -2.05 7.47
CA GLY A 106 -2.42 -2.20 6.66
C GLY A 106 -1.18 -1.72 7.37
N PHE A 107 -1.21 -0.47 7.83
CA PHE A 107 -0.10 0.15 8.55
C PHE A 107 0.23 -0.61 9.84
N ASN A 108 -0.76 -0.92 10.68
CA ASN A 108 -0.53 -1.61 11.95
C ASN A 108 0.08 -3.01 11.75
N THR A 109 -0.44 -3.79 10.79
CA THR A 109 0.09 -5.13 10.52
C THR A 109 1.51 -5.05 9.95
N LEU A 110 1.78 -4.12 9.04
CA LEU A 110 3.11 -3.94 8.45
C LEU A 110 4.13 -3.40 9.49
N ASP A 111 3.72 -2.51 10.39
CA ASP A 111 4.58 -1.93 11.43
C ASP A 111 4.96 -2.98 12.49
N TRP A 112 3.99 -3.81 12.88
CA TRP A 112 4.26 -4.99 13.72
C TRP A 112 5.33 -5.90 13.10
N MET A 113 5.36 -6.04 11.77
CA MET A 113 6.39 -6.82 11.08
C MET A 113 7.75 -6.13 11.08
N LEU A 114 7.78 -4.81 10.85
CA LEU A 114 9.02 -4.03 10.93
C LEU A 114 9.67 -4.19 12.30
N SER A 115 8.90 -4.05 13.38
CA SER A 115 9.40 -4.18 14.77
C SER A 115 10.10 -5.53 15.01
N ARG A 116 9.64 -6.58 14.32
CA ARG A 116 10.25 -7.92 14.42
C ARG A 116 11.52 -8.02 13.57
N ALA A 117 11.54 -7.44 12.37
CA ALA A 117 12.70 -7.46 11.48
C ALA A 117 13.82 -6.51 11.93
N SER A 118 13.51 -5.38 12.58
CA SER A 118 14.51 -4.44 13.10
C SER A 118 15.32 -5.01 14.27
N GLY A 119 14.83 -6.06 14.93
CA GLY A 119 15.57 -6.82 15.93
C GLY A 119 16.55 -7.85 15.36
N SER A 120 16.64 -7.99 14.04
CA SER A 120 17.58 -8.89 13.35
C SER A 120 18.71 -8.13 12.67
N ASN A 121 19.87 -8.78 12.48
CA ASN A 121 21.05 -8.23 11.78
C ASN A 121 20.81 -8.16 10.26
N VAL A 122 19.82 -7.37 9.83
CA VAL A 122 19.44 -7.17 8.44
C VAL A 122 20.20 -5.98 7.87
N ASP A 123 20.83 -6.14 6.71
CA ASP A 123 21.39 -5.00 5.96
C ASP A 123 20.28 -4.33 5.15
N TRP A 124 19.85 -3.16 5.62
CA TRP A 124 18.80 -2.36 5.01
C TRP A 124 19.38 -1.52 3.88
N SER A 125 19.41 -2.08 2.67
CA SER A 125 19.95 -1.39 1.51
C SER A 125 19.08 -1.58 0.27
N LEU A 126 19.16 -0.61 -0.64
CA LEU A 126 18.32 -0.54 -1.85
C LEU A 126 18.77 -1.50 -2.96
N TRP A 127 19.75 -2.38 -2.70
CA TRP A 127 20.25 -3.36 -3.67
C TRP A 127 19.17 -4.32 -4.16
N VAL A 128 18.12 -4.54 -3.35
CA VAL A 128 16.92 -5.31 -3.72
C VAL A 128 16.24 -4.73 -4.98
N PHE A 129 16.48 -3.44 -5.28
CA PHE A 129 16.00 -2.74 -6.47
C PHE A 129 17.10 -2.48 -7.51
N GLY A 130 18.27 -3.10 -7.38
CA GLY A 130 19.44 -2.85 -8.26
C GLY A 130 20.07 -1.47 -8.09
N LEU A 131 19.78 -0.78 -6.98
CA LEU A 131 20.31 0.56 -6.68
C LEU A 131 21.62 0.49 -5.87
N PRO A 132 22.41 1.58 -5.83
CA PRO A 132 23.65 1.65 -5.05
C PRO A 132 23.42 1.25 -3.59
N ASN A 133 24.43 0.60 -3.00
CA ASN A 133 24.37 0.09 -1.64
C ASN A 133 24.48 1.24 -0.61
N ILE A 134 23.39 2.00 -0.46
CA ILE A 134 23.22 3.02 0.56
C ILE A 134 22.58 2.34 1.76
N LYS A 135 23.25 2.41 2.91
CA LYS A 135 22.71 1.95 4.18
C LYS A 135 21.58 2.87 4.62
N LEU A 136 20.40 2.31 4.84
CA LEU A 136 19.24 2.97 5.40
C LEU A 136 19.01 2.43 6.82
N ASN A 137 18.27 3.17 7.64
CA ASN A 137 17.70 2.56 8.84
C ASN A 137 16.43 1.76 8.45
N SER A 138 15.99 0.87 9.34
CA SER A 138 14.85 -0.02 9.07
C SER A 138 13.56 0.75 8.81
N TRP A 139 13.34 1.87 9.51
CA TRP A 139 12.15 2.69 9.38
C TRP A 139 12.07 3.39 8.02
N ASP A 140 13.17 3.99 7.56
CA ASP A 140 13.24 4.68 6.28
C ASP A 140 13.08 3.70 5.13
N PHE A 141 13.77 2.55 5.18
CA PHE A 141 13.56 1.49 4.19
C PHE A 141 12.09 1.09 4.16
N TYR A 142 11.50 0.76 5.30
CA TYR A 142 10.10 0.37 5.42
C TYR A 142 9.13 1.43 4.90
N PHE A 143 9.27 2.68 5.33
CA PHE A 143 8.33 3.73 4.98
C PHE A 143 8.41 4.07 3.49
N TYR A 144 9.62 4.27 2.95
CA TYR A 144 9.81 4.74 1.58
C TYR A 144 9.73 3.64 0.52
N THR A 145 9.99 2.38 0.87
CA THR A 145 9.96 1.27 -0.10
C THR A 145 8.71 0.40 0.04
N VAL A 146 8.06 0.37 1.21
CA VAL A 146 6.86 -0.46 1.44
C VAL A 146 5.61 0.39 1.57
N ILE A 147 5.51 1.21 2.63
CA ILE A 147 4.26 1.89 2.99
C ILE A 147 3.85 2.93 1.96
N LEU A 148 4.76 3.84 1.64
CA LEU A 148 4.50 4.93 0.72
C LEU A 148 4.20 4.42 -0.71
N PRO A 149 4.99 3.49 -1.29
CA PRO A 149 4.69 2.99 -2.64
C PRO A 149 3.39 2.19 -2.72
N LEU A 150 3.04 1.39 -1.70
CA LEU A 150 1.76 0.68 -1.68
C LEU A 150 0.58 1.65 -1.62
N PHE A 151 0.63 2.64 -0.72
CA PHE A 151 -0.46 3.60 -0.56
C PHE A 151 -0.59 4.53 -1.76
N VAL A 152 0.50 5.16 -2.19
CA VAL A 152 0.52 6.08 -3.34
C VAL A 152 0.21 5.32 -4.62
N GLY A 153 0.71 4.10 -4.77
CA GLY A 153 0.41 3.22 -5.89
C GLY A 153 -1.08 2.94 -6.01
N GLY A 154 -1.70 2.49 -4.92
CA GLY A 154 -3.15 2.30 -4.83
C GLY A 154 -3.91 3.60 -5.13
N PHE A 155 -3.52 4.71 -4.50
CA PHE A 155 -4.15 6.02 -4.67
C PHE A 155 -4.21 6.46 -6.14
N LEU A 156 -3.09 6.38 -6.87
CA LEU A 156 -3.05 6.78 -8.27
C LEU A 156 -3.91 5.87 -9.16
N ILE A 157 -3.96 4.56 -8.87
CA ILE A 157 -4.84 3.62 -9.57
C ILE A 157 -6.31 3.96 -9.31
N GLY A 158 -6.70 4.15 -8.05
CA GLY A 158 -8.08 4.47 -7.67
C GLY A 158 -8.55 5.80 -8.27
N LEU A 159 -7.69 6.82 -8.24
CA LEU A 159 -7.92 8.10 -8.87
C LEU A 159 -8.14 7.94 -10.38
N ALA A 160 -7.29 7.17 -11.05
CA ALA A 160 -7.36 6.97 -12.50
C ALA A 160 -8.63 6.20 -12.92
N LEU A 161 -8.96 5.11 -12.22
CA LEU A 161 -10.12 4.27 -12.54
C LEU A 161 -11.44 5.06 -12.50
N ILE A 162 -11.65 5.88 -11.46
CA ILE A 162 -12.86 6.70 -11.35
C ILE A 162 -12.83 7.88 -12.32
N SER A 163 -11.65 8.41 -12.66
CA SER A 163 -11.53 9.52 -13.60
C SER A 163 -11.82 9.13 -15.06
N LEU A 164 -11.73 7.83 -15.41
CA LEU A 164 -12.02 7.31 -16.74
C LEU A 164 -13.51 7.00 -16.98
N VAL A 165 -14.29 6.83 -15.91
CA VAL A 165 -15.74 6.53 -15.91
C VAL A 165 -16.52 7.82 -15.73
#